data_AF-A0A9X6AI97-F1
#
_entry.id   AF-A0A9X6AI97-F1
#
_cell.length_a   1.000
_cell.length_b   1.000
_cell.length_c   1.000
_cell.angle_alpha   90.00
_cell.angle_beta   90.00
_cell.angle_gamma   90.00
#
_symmetry.space_group_name_H-M   'P 1'
#
loop_
_entity.id
_entity.type
_entity.pdbx_description
1 polymer ?
#
loop_
_entity_poly.entity_id
_entity_poly.type
_entity_poly.pdbx_seq_one_letter_code
_entity_poly.pdbx_strand_id
1 'polypeptide(L)'
;MPEEWIRALVSDFGAECRKRLRVSDTEASISLPVAKLVETFGERWKLSPRLHPEYRLPEARVRPDYAVETSGRITGFLELKAPGHDITPDGFTKRDREQWELMRRLPNVLYCNGHTWCLYRGGPRPLRIIRLDGDLYRSGSRLCTSEVDGTAFRDLLREFLGWQPQRIITVGQLVTSIAPLCQYLREEVLEQLALERRAPDLTHGRRAVPKPFSALAHHWSKVLFPSTDGQDPDHLFADRYTQTIAFALLLARIENVPLANRDFVDVAHELKAENTVMGRALQLLTETVDAEFARRIDTLVQVIDAVDWEAIRARNPDAHVHLYEDFLQEYDRDLRKRSGTYYTPPRLAREMVRFTDAV
;
A
#
# COMPACT_ATOMS: atom_id res chain seq x y z
N MET A 1 15.11 22.50 23.37
CA MET A 1 13.75 22.99 23.69
C MET A 1 13.05 21.86 24.41
N PRO A 2 12.60 22.02 25.67
CA PRO A 2 11.91 20.95 26.35
C PRO A 2 10.65 20.62 25.55
N GLU A 3 10.28 19.35 25.52
CA GLU A 3 9.21 18.78 24.70
C GLU A 3 7.80 19.21 25.14
N GLU A 4 7.67 20.32 25.88
CA GLU A 4 6.40 20.93 26.32
C GLU A 4 5.41 21.18 25.19
N TRP A 5 5.89 21.40 23.96
CA TRP A 5 5.00 21.60 22.83
C TRP A 5 4.24 20.33 22.42
N ILE A 6 4.79 19.13 22.67
CA ILE A 6 4.09 17.85 22.42
C ILE A 6 2.90 17.75 23.37
N ARG A 7 3.08 18.14 24.64
CA ARG A 7 1.99 18.20 25.62
C ARG A 7 0.91 19.18 25.18
N ALA A 8 1.29 20.37 24.71
CA ALA A 8 0.34 21.34 24.18
C ALA A 8 -0.45 20.77 22.98
N LEU A 9 0.25 20.11 22.05
CA LEU A 9 -0.38 19.47 20.89
C LEU A 9 -1.41 18.39 21.28
N VAL A 10 -1.07 17.53 22.25
CA VAL A 10 -1.97 16.48 22.74
C VAL A 10 -3.15 17.08 23.53
N SER A 11 -2.91 18.12 24.32
CA SER A 11 -3.96 18.87 25.01
C SER A 11 -4.96 19.48 24.02
N ASP A 12 -4.48 20.14 22.97
CA ASP A 12 -5.33 20.75 21.94
C ASP A 12 -6.14 19.70 21.18
N PHE A 13 -5.52 18.57 20.86
CA PHE A 13 -6.19 17.41 20.28
C PHE A 13 -7.30 16.89 21.19
N GLY A 14 -7.02 16.68 22.48
CA GLY A 14 -8.01 16.22 23.46
C GLY A 14 -9.18 17.19 23.61
N ALA A 15 -8.93 18.50 23.58
CA ALA A 15 -9.97 19.53 23.64
C ALA A 15 -10.92 19.47 22.43
N GLU A 16 -10.38 19.33 21.21
CA GLU A 16 -11.17 19.23 19.99
C GLU A 16 -11.93 17.88 19.92
N CYS A 17 -11.30 16.76 20.27
CA CYS A 17 -11.96 15.46 20.37
C CYS A 17 -13.15 15.52 21.33
N ARG A 18 -12.97 16.05 22.54
CA ARG A 18 -14.07 16.19 23.51
C ARG A 18 -15.25 16.99 22.95
N LYS A 19 -14.99 18.03 22.17
CA LYS A 19 -16.05 18.85 21.56
C LYS A 19 -16.85 18.04 20.54
N ARG A 20 -16.17 17.30 19.67
CA ARG A 20 -16.80 16.50 18.60
C ARG A 20 -17.50 15.26 19.13
N LEU A 21 -16.93 14.59 20.13
CA LEU A 21 -17.48 13.38 20.73
C LEU A 21 -18.76 13.61 21.54
N ARG A 22 -19.14 14.86 21.79
CA ARG A 22 -20.48 15.20 22.31
C ARG A 22 -21.60 15.03 21.29
N VAL A 23 -21.25 14.98 20.00
CA VAL A 23 -22.21 14.89 18.89
C VAL A 23 -22.32 13.45 18.38
N SER A 24 -21.19 12.78 18.18
CA SER A 24 -21.11 11.40 17.70
C SER A 24 -19.81 10.76 18.19
N ASP A 25 -19.79 9.45 18.39
CA ASP A 25 -18.64 8.66 18.83
C ASP A 25 -18.03 7.79 17.71
N THR A 26 -18.20 8.23 16.46
CA THR A 26 -17.72 7.54 15.26
C THR A 26 -16.28 7.89 14.90
N GLU A 27 -15.67 7.11 14.00
CA GLU A 27 -14.36 7.41 13.38
C GLU A 27 -14.30 8.82 12.78
N ALA A 28 -15.38 9.24 12.09
CA ALA A 28 -15.52 10.57 11.52
C ALA A 28 -15.40 11.70 12.57
N SER A 29 -15.71 11.41 13.84
CA SER A 29 -15.67 12.38 14.93
C SER A 29 -14.24 12.70 15.37
N ILE A 30 -13.31 11.76 15.19
CA ILE A 30 -11.88 11.93 15.53
C ILE A 30 -10.97 12.10 14.31
N SER A 31 -11.47 11.82 13.11
CA SER A 31 -10.71 11.90 11.85
C SER A 31 -10.04 13.26 11.64
N LEU A 32 -10.80 14.37 11.68
CA LEU A 32 -10.21 15.70 11.52
C LEU A 32 -9.24 16.08 12.67
N PRO A 33 -9.57 15.85 13.96
CA PRO A 33 -8.60 16.05 15.05
C PRO A 33 -7.30 15.28 14.86
N VAL A 34 -7.35 14.02 14.44
CA VAL A 34 -6.17 13.19 14.18
C VAL A 34 -5.36 13.77 13.02
N ALA A 35 -6.01 14.08 11.90
CA ALA A 35 -5.32 14.66 10.75
C ALA A 35 -4.60 15.96 11.12
N LYS A 36 -5.30 16.87 11.81
CA LYS A 36 -4.73 18.13 12.29
C LYS A 36 -3.53 17.91 13.22
N LEU A 37 -3.61 16.94 14.13
CA LEU A 37 -2.50 16.62 15.03
C LEU A 37 -1.26 16.16 14.25
N VAL A 38 -1.44 15.26 13.29
CA VAL A 38 -0.34 14.72 12.47
C VAL A 38 0.26 15.81 11.59
N GLU A 39 -0.57 16.65 10.98
CA GLU A 39 -0.14 17.81 10.18
C GLU A 39 0.65 18.82 11.01
N THR A 40 0.11 19.24 12.15
CA THR A 40 0.77 20.20 13.05
C THR A 40 2.10 19.66 13.56
N PHE A 41 2.16 18.37 13.89
CA PHE A 41 3.42 17.72 14.28
C PHE A 41 4.45 17.78 13.14
N GLY A 42 4.04 17.40 11.93
CA GLY A 42 4.93 17.32 10.78
C GLY A 42 5.40 18.69 10.28
N GLU A 43 4.57 19.73 10.32
CA GLU A 43 4.96 21.12 10.04
C GLU A 43 6.08 21.57 10.99
N ARG A 44 5.93 21.28 12.28
CA ARG A 44 6.94 21.61 13.29
C ARG A 44 8.25 20.85 13.11
N TRP A 45 8.18 19.67 12.48
CA TRP A 45 9.35 18.86 12.13
C TRP A 45 9.85 19.09 10.69
N LYS A 46 9.30 20.08 9.96
CA LYS A 46 9.63 20.40 8.56
C LYS A 46 9.44 19.23 7.58
N LEU A 47 8.51 18.31 7.89
CA LEU A 47 8.11 17.21 7.01
C LEU A 47 6.87 17.56 6.16
N SER A 48 6.11 18.58 6.56
CA SER A 48 4.91 19.10 5.87
C SER A 48 4.00 18.00 5.31
N PRO A 49 3.51 17.07 6.17
CA PRO A 49 2.70 15.95 5.72
C PRO A 49 1.36 16.43 5.18
N ARG A 50 0.81 15.69 4.22
CA ARG A 50 -0.56 15.87 3.73
C ARG A 50 -1.30 14.55 3.92
N LEU A 51 -2.45 14.61 4.57
CA LEU A 51 -3.31 13.45 4.73
C LEU A 51 -4.40 13.50 3.67
N HIS A 52 -4.35 12.55 2.74
CA HIS A 52 -5.33 12.39 1.69
C HIS A 52 -6.45 11.48 2.19
N PRO A 53 -7.66 12.00 2.46
CA PRO A 53 -8.77 11.15 2.90
C PRO A 53 -9.19 10.23 1.76
N GLU A 54 -9.44 8.98 2.11
CA GLU A 54 -9.81 7.93 1.18
C GLU A 54 -11.31 7.61 1.37
N TYR A 55 -12.12 7.73 0.32
CA TYR A 55 -13.57 7.55 0.42
C TYR A 55 -13.96 6.07 0.49
N ARG A 56 -14.25 5.54 1.69
CA ARG A 56 -14.67 4.14 1.83
C ARG A 56 -15.99 3.84 1.09
N LEU A 57 -15.98 2.82 0.23
CA LEU A 57 -17.21 2.11 -0.11
C LEU A 57 -17.61 1.16 1.04
N PRO A 58 -18.90 1.00 1.36
CA PRO A 58 -19.36 0.08 2.41
C PRO A 58 -18.87 -1.36 2.23
N GLU A 59 -18.64 -1.77 0.98
CA GLU A 59 -18.19 -3.11 0.55
C GLU A 59 -16.68 -3.18 0.26
N ALA A 60 -15.94 -2.07 0.35
CA ALA A 60 -14.49 -2.08 0.21
C ALA A 60 -13.88 -2.96 1.31
N ARG A 61 -13.02 -3.89 0.90
CA ARG A 61 -12.41 -4.89 1.79
C ARG A 61 -11.28 -4.27 2.60
N VAL A 62 -10.42 -3.47 1.97
CA VAL A 62 -9.26 -2.85 2.62
C VAL A 62 -8.97 -1.50 1.98
N ARG A 63 -9.39 -0.41 2.64
CA ARG A 63 -8.98 0.95 2.27
C ARG A 63 -8.64 1.73 3.54
N PRO A 64 -7.41 2.24 3.68
CA PRO A 64 -7.04 3.05 4.83
C PRO A 64 -7.88 4.32 4.86
N ASP A 65 -8.08 4.93 6.04
CA ASP A 65 -8.73 6.25 6.09
C ASP A 65 -7.91 7.35 5.43
N TYR A 66 -6.59 7.27 5.54
CA TYR A 66 -5.68 8.23 4.96
C TYR A 66 -4.47 7.58 4.33
N ALA A 67 -4.15 8.00 3.10
CA ALA A 67 -2.80 7.96 2.59
C ALA A 67 -2.04 9.20 3.07
N VAL A 68 -0.88 9.00 3.70
CA VAL A 68 -0.07 10.08 4.27
C VAL A 68 1.11 10.35 3.36
N GLU A 69 1.16 11.55 2.80
CA GLU A 69 2.24 12.02 1.95
C GLU A 69 3.21 12.89 2.73
N THR A 70 4.52 12.70 2.57
CA THR A 70 5.54 13.67 3.00
C THR A 70 6.50 13.92 1.84
N SER A 71 6.92 15.19 1.67
CA SER A 71 7.85 15.57 0.59
C SER A 71 7.47 15.08 -0.82
N GLY A 72 6.17 15.04 -1.14
CA GLY A 72 5.67 14.61 -2.45
C GLY A 72 5.58 13.10 -2.65
N ARG A 73 5.71 12.28 -1.59
CA ARG A 73 5.66 10.82 -1.68
C ARG A 73 4.80 10.22 -0.57
N ILE A 74 4.02 9.18 -0.90
CA ILE A 74 3.29 8.42 0.11
C ILE A 74 4.29 7.75 1.06
N THR A 75 4.24 8.17 2.31
CA THR A 75 5.13 7.71 3.38
C THR A 75 4.50 6.57 4.17
N GLY A 76 3.17 6.52 4.24
CA GLY A 76 2.47 5.44 4.93
C GLY A 76 0.97 5.64 4.94
N PHE A 77 0.28 4.75 5.63
CA PHE A 77 -1.17 4.76 5.73
C PHE A 77 -1.60 4.96 7.18
N LEU A 78 -2.66 5.72 7.41
CA LEU A 78 -3.25 5.91 8.73
C LEU A 78 -4.68 5.37 8.72
N GLU A 79 -4.94 4.42 9.61
CA GLU A 79 -6.24 3.77 9.79
C GLU A 79 -6.86 4.20 11.12
N LEU A 80 -8.11 4.63 11.07
CA LEU A 80 -8.88 5.05 12.23
C LEU A 80 -9.91 4.02 12.63
N LYS A 81 -10.06 3.85 13.93
CA LYS A 81 -11.18 3.15 14.54
C LYS A 81 -11.91 4.07 15.51
N ALA A 82 -13.17 3.73 15.80
CA ALA A 82 -13.97 4.51 16.74
C ALA A 82 -13.28 4.57 18.12
N PRO A 83 -13.40 5.65 18.90
CA PRO A 83 -12.65 5.81 20.16
C PRO A 83 -12.81 4.71 21.20
N GLY A 84 -13.98 4.09 21.27
CA GLY A 84 -14.26 2.95 22.15
C GLY A 84 -13.83 1.59 21.60
N HIS A 85 -13.36 1.54 20.36
CA HIS A 85 -12.97 0.30 19.68
C HIS A 85 -11.52 -0.05 19.99
N ASP A 86 -11.25 -1.31 20.31
CA ASP A 86 -9.88 -1.79 20.52
C ASP A 86 -9.15 -1.91 19.18
N ILE A 87 -7.95 -1.36 19.10
CA ILE A 87 -7.11 -1.37 17.90
C ILE A 87 -5.94 -2.34 18.01
N THR A 88 -5.94 -3.18 19.04
CA THR A 88 -4.98 -4.27 19.21
C THR A 88 -5.52 -5.55 18.54
N PRO A 89 -4.62 -6.45 18.10
CA PRO A 89 -5.01 -7.63 17.31
C PRO A 89 -6.05 -8.55 17.96
N ASP A 90 -6.13 -8.53 19.30
CA ASP A 90 -7.02 -9.39 20.09
C ASP A 90 -8.44 -8.84 20.22
N GLY A 91 -8.63 -7.54 19.98
CA GLY A 91 -9.92 -6.85 20.12
C GLY A 91 -10.69 -6.63 18.81
N PHE A 92 -10.13 -7.06 17.68
CA PHE A 92 -10.73 -6.84 16.37
C PHE A 92 -11.96 -7.72 16.09
N THR A 93 -12.97 -7.15 15.44
CA THR A 93 -14.04 -7.93 14.81
C THR A 93 -13.50 -8.75 13.64
N LYS A 94 -14.29 -9.69 13.10
CA LYS A 94 -13.89 -10.46 11.90
C LYS A 94 -13.47 -9.56 10.74
N ARG A 95 -14.25 -8.50 10.46
CA ARG A 95 -13.97 -7.56 9.37
C ARG A 95 -12.70 -6.75 9.64
N ASP A 96 -12.56 -6.20 10.86
CA ASP A 96 -11.37 -5.43 11.22
C ASP A 96 -10.11 -6.31 11.18
N ARG A 97 -10.24 -7.58 11.55
CA ARG A 97 -9.16 -8.55 11.48
C ARG A 97 -8.72 -8.80 10.04
N GLU A 98 -9.67 -9.03 9.12
CA GLU A 98 -9.37 -9.22 7.70
C GLU A 98 -8.64 -8.00 7.10
N GLN A 99 -9.10 -6.80 7.42
CA GLN A 99 -8.44 -5.55 7.01
C GLN A 99 -7.03 -5.42 7.60
N TRP A 100 -6.90 -5.67 8.91
CA TRP A 100 -5.62 -5.61 9.61
C TRP A 100 -4.61 -6.63 9.09
N GLU A 101 -5.03 -7.85 8.73
CA GLU A 101 -4.15 -8.88 8.17
C GLU A 101 -3.47 -8.42 6.86
N LEU A 102 -4.17 -7.64 6.03
CA LEU A 102 -3.59 -7.05 4.84
C LEU A 102 -2.72 -5.83 5.20
N MET A 103 -3.28 -4.87 5.94
CA MET A 103 -2.62 -3.59 6.21
C MET A 103 -1.34 -3.74 7.04
N ARG A 104 -1.31 -4.63 8.04
CA ARG A 104 -0.13 -4.83 8.89
C ARG A 104 1.12 -5.28 8.10
N ARG A 105 0.93 -5.84 6.90
CA ARG A 105 2.00 -6.32 6.02
C ARG A 105 2.57 -5.19 5.14
N LEU A 106 1.89 -4.04 5.07
CA LEU A 106 2.39 -2.85 4.41
C LEU A 106 3.59 -2.26 5.17
N PRO A 107 4.47 -1.51 4.50
CA PRO A 107 5.75 -1.10 5.08
C PRO A 107 5.64 -0.03 6.17
N ASN A 108 4.54 0.74 6.19
CA ASN A 108 4.32 1.80 7.17
C ASN A 108 2.83 2.04 7.40
N VAL A 109 2.29 1.58 8.53
CA VAL A 109 0.87 1.77 8.87
C VAL A 109 0.72 2.22 10.31
N LEU A 110 -0.08 3.25 10.53
CA LEU A 110 -0.44 3.78 11.84
C LEU A 110 -1.93 3.55 12.12
N TYR A 111 -2.23 2.68 13.06
CA TYR A 111 -3.59 2.50 13.58
C TYR A 111 -3.84 3.44 14.76
N CYS A 112 -5.03 4.04 14.82
CA CYS A 112 -5.40 5.00 15.85
C CYS A 112 -6.89 4.94 16.18
N ASN A 113 -7.25 5.03 17.47
CA ASN A 113 -8.62 5.34 17.91
C ASN A 113 -8.69 6.66 18.70
N GLY A 114 -7.68 7.49 18.53
CA GLY A 114 -7.46 8.74 19.27
C GLY A 114 -6.83 8.54 20.64
N HIS A 115 -6.96 7.37 21.26
CA HIS A 115 -6.41 7.09 22.59
C HIS A 115 -5.14 6.24 22.48
N THR A 116 -5.21 5.16 21.72
CA THR A 116 -4.09 4.26 21.43
C THR A 116 -3.62 4.51 20.00
N TRP A 117 -2.31 4.43 19.81
CA TRP A 117 -1.63 4.61 18.53
C TRP A 117 -0.65 3.45 18.33
N CYS A 118 -0.86 2.66 17.26
CA CYS A 118 -0.08 1.46 16.97
C CYS A 118 0.62 1.59 15.62
N LEU A 119 1.95 1.65 15.62
CA LEU A 119 2.76 1.72 14.40
C LEU A 119 3.21 0.32 13.98
N TYR A 120 2.94 -0.09 12.74
CA TYR A 120 3.34 -1.37 12.16
C TYR A 120 4.37 -1.20 11.03
N ARG A 121 5.25 -2.19 10.89
CA ARG A 121 6.33 -2.29 9.87
C ARG A 121 6.39 -3.67 9.24
N GLY A 122 5.39 -4.04 8.45
CA GLY A 122 5.41 -5.32 7.73
C GLY A 122 5.42 -6.55 8.65
N GLY A 123 4.45 -6.66 9.56
CA GLY A 123 4.38 -7.80 10.48
C GLY A 123 3.22 -7.74 11.48
N PRO A 124 2.98 -8.81 12.26
CA PRO A 124 1.88 -8.89 13.21
C PRO A 124 2.15 -8.16 14.53
N ARG A 125 3.40 -7.78 14.80
CA ARG A 125 3.78 -7.06 16.02
C ARG A 125 3.93 -5.57 15.72
N PRO A 126 3.27 -4.68 16.47
CA PRO A 126 3.55 -3.26 16.38
C PRO A 126 5.02 -2.96 16.70
N LEU A 127 5.62 -2.05 15.95
CA LEU A 127 6.90 -1.43 16.29
C LEU A 127 6.76 -0.57 17.55
N ARG A 128 5.66 0.18 17.66
CA ARG A 128 5.35 1.02 18.82
C ARG A 128 3.86 0.95 19.13
N ILE A 129 3.55 0.98 20.43
CA ILE A 129 2.19 1.18 20.95
C ILE A 129 2.28 2.33 21.95
N ILE A 130 1.59 3.43 21.68
CA ILE A 130 1.50 4.57 22.58
C ILE A 130 0.06 4.74 23.00
N ARG A 131 -0.16 4.91 24.31
CA ARG A 131 -1.46 5.19 24.90
C ARG A 131 -1.43 6.59 25.47
N LEU A 132 -2.44 7.39 25.19
CA LEU A 132 -2.61 8.70 25.81
C LEU A 132 -3.35 8.54 27.14
N ASP A 133 -2.96 9.33 28.13
CA ASP A 133 -3.55 9.31 29.46
C ASP A 133 -4.76 10.24 29.53
N GLY A 134 -5.85 9.69 30.06
CA GLY A 134 -7.14 10.38 30.19
C GLY A 134 -8.24 9.79 29.30
N ASP A 135 -9.44 10.36 29.42
CA ASP A 135 -10.64 9.95 28.71
C ASP A 135 -10.92 10.95 27.58
N LEU A 136 -10.93 10.50 26.32
CA LEU A 136 -11.22 11.36 25.15
C LEU A 136 -12.57 12.08 25.27
N TYR A 137 -13.55 11.50 25.95
CA TYR A 137 -14.89 12.07 26.13
C TYR A 137 -14.93 13.14 27.24
N ARG A 138 -13.99 13.11 28.19
CA ARG A 138 -14.06 13.93 29.43
C ARG A 138 -12.86 14.82 29.69
N SER A 139 -11.65 14.36 29.37
CA SER A 139 -10.39 15.04 29.71
C SER A 139 -10.28 16.40 29.02
N GLY A 140 -10.65 16.51 27.74
CA GLY A 140 -10.42 17.74 26.98
C GLY A 140 -8.93 18.10 26.96
N SER A 141 -8.59 19.33 27.33
CA SER A 141 -7.20 19.80 27.48
C SER A 141 -6.38 19.09 28.56
N ARG A 142 -7.00 18.25 29.39
CA ARG A 142 -6.28 17.41 30.37
C ARG A 142 -5.80 16.08 29.79
N LEU A 143 -6.08 15.79 28.52
CA LEU A 143 -5.51 14.63 27.83
C LEU A 143 -4.00 14.85 27.71
N CYS A 144 -3.19 13.86 28.07
CA CYS A 144 -1.74 13.98 28.04
C CYS A 144 -1.06 12.70 27.55
N THR A 145 0.24 12.79 27.28
CA THR A 145 1.09 11.61 27.11
C THR A 145 1.35 10.94 28.45
N SER A 146 1.57 9.62 28.47
CA SER A 146 1.93 8.92 29.73
C SER A 146 3.29 9.34 30.27
N GLU A 147 4.22 9.72 29.39
CA GLU A 147 5.49 10.32 29.76
C GLU A 147 5.36 11.84 29.90
N VAL A 148 6.08 12.42 30.86
CA VAL A 148 6.00 13.86 31.17
C VAL A 148 6.50 14.73 30.02
N ASP A 149 7.47 14.27 29.24
CA ASP A 149 8.02 15.02 28.10
C ASP A 149 7.29 14.72 26.79
N GLY A 150 6.65 13.55 26.67
CA GLY A 150 5.98 13.10 25.46
C GLY A 150 6.93 12.51 24.41
N THR A 151 8.14 12.11 24.82
CA THR A 151 9.18 11.57 23.95
C THR A 151 8.69 10.37 23.14
N ALA A 152 8.01 9.41 23.77
CA ALA A 152 7.57 8.22 23.06
C ALA A 152 6.52 8.51 21.97
N PHE A 153 5.61 9.47 22.19
CA PHE A 153 4.63 9.89 21.20
C PHE A 153 5.29 10.66 20.04
N ARG A 154 6.25 11.54 20.35
CA ARG A 154 7.07 12.22 19.34
C ARG A 154 7.81 11.20 18.47
N ASP A 155 8.47 10.23 19.09
CA ASP A 155 9.27 9.25 18.36
C ASP A 155 8.39 8.38 17.46
N LEU A 156 7.19 8.01 17.89
CA LEU A 156 6.20 7.34 17.05
C LEU A 156 5.86 8.15 15.80
N LEU A 157 5.49 9.43 15.94
CA LEU A 157 5.10 10.26 14.81
C LEU A 157 6.29 10.58 13.91
N ARG A 158 7.48 10.78 14.47
CA ARG A 158 8.72 10.99 13.72
C ARG A 158 9.09 9.76 12.89
N GLU A 159 8.99 8.57 13.47
CA GLU A 159 9.23 7.33 12.72
C GLU A 159 8.18 7.11 11.65
N PHE A 160 6.91 7.36 11.94
CA PHE A 160 5.83 7.24 10.96
C PHE A 160 6.03 8.19 9.77
N LEU A 161 6.20 9.49 10.03
CA LEU A 161 6.34 10.52 8.99
C LEU A 161 7.72 10.57 8.33
N GLY A 162 8.74 9.99 8.96
CA GLY A 162 10.11 9.93 8.45
C GLY A 162 10.46 8.61 7.77
N TRP A 163 9.48 7.73 7.54
CA TRP A 163 9.75 6.42 6.94
C TRP A 163 10.31 6.56 5.52
N GLN A 164 11.30 5.72 5.22
CA GLN A 164 11.81 5.50 3.89
C GLN A 164 12.05 3.99 3.68
N PRO A 165 11.90 3.48 2.45
CA PRO A 165 12.25 2.10 2.14
C PRO A 165 13.71 1.80 2.49
N GLN A 166 13.94 0.63 3.08
CA GLN A 166 15.29 0.13 3.31
C GLN A 166 15.86 -0.43 2.01
N ARG A 167 17.18 -0.35 1.83
CA ARG A 167 17.87 -0.95 0.68
C ARG A 167 17.61 -2.46 0.63
N ILE A 168 17.08 -2.95 -0.48
CA ILE A 168 16.75 -4.37 -0.70
C ILE A 168 17.90 -5.03 -1.47
N ILE A 169 18.54 -6.03 -0.86
CA ILE A 169 19.76 -6.67 -1.39
C ILE A 169 19.63 -8.19 -1.56
N THR A 170 18.46 -8.77 -1.29
CA THR A 170 18.17 -10.19 -1.54
C THR A 170 16.80 -10.37 -2.21
N VAL A 171 16.62 -11.49 -2.93
CA VAL A 171 15.32 -11.85 -3.52
C VAL A 171 14.25 -12.01 -2.44
N GLY A 172 14.58 -12.62 -1.30
CA GLY A 172 13.67 -12.75 -0.17
C GLY A 172 13.15 -11.39 0.35
N GLN A 173 14.04 -10.42 0.55
CA GLN A 173 13.66 -9.07 0.95
C GLN A 173 12.76 -8.41 -0.10
N LEU A 174 13.09 -8.58 -1.38
CA LEU A 174 12.32 -8.05 -2.50
C LEU A 174 10.88 -8.60 -2.47
N VAL A 175 10.70 -9.92 -2.52
CA VAL A 175 9.37 -10.55 -2.60
C VAL A 175 8.53 -10.27 -1.36
N THR A 176 9.12 -10.30 -0.16
CA THR A 176 8.41 -9.98 1.09
C THR A 176 7.98 -8.51 1.15
N SER A 177 8.72 -7.60 0.49
CA SER A 177 8.39 -6.17 0.48
C SER A 177 7.34 -5.82 -0.58
N ILE A 178 7.42 -6.40 -1.78
CA ILE A 178 6.51 -6.05 -2.90
C ILE A 178 5.20 -6.84 -2.87
N ALA A 179 5.19 -8.10 -2.40
CA ALA A 179 3.99 -8.93 -2.46
C ALA A 179 2.80 -8.35 -1.66
N PRO A 180 2.97 -7.82 -0.44
CA PRO A 180 1.87 -7.18 0.29
C PRO A 180 1.36 -5.91 -0.39
N LEU A 181 2.25 -5.11 -0.98
CA LEU A 181 1.87 -3.91 -1.74
C LEU A 181 1.09 -4.26 -2.99
N CYS A 182 1.46 -5.36 -3.65
CA CYS A 182 0.71 -5.89 -4.77
C CYS A 182 -0.68 -6.35 -4.33
N GLN A 183 -0.78 -7.14 -3.26
CA GLN A 183 -2.08 -7.58 -2.73
C GLN A 183 -2.99 -6.38 -2.39
N TYR A 184 -2.43 -5.34 -1.77
CA TYR A 184 -3.14 -4.10 -1.50
C TYR A 184 -3.59 -3.41 -2.79
N LEU A 185 -2.70 -3.20 -3.76
CA LEU A 185 -3.04 -2.56 -5.03
C LEU A 185 -4.11 -3.35 -5.80
N ARG A 186 -4.13 -4.68 -5.69
CA ARG A 186 -5.20 -5.50 -6.24
C ARG A 186 -6.56 -5.16 -5.63
N GLU A 187 -6.64 -5.05 -4.29
CA GLU A 187 -7.89 -4.65 -3.64
C GLU A 187 -8.32 -3.24 -4.07
N GLU A 188 -7.35 -2.32 -4.27
CA GLU A 188 -7.62 -0.97 -4.80
C GLU A 188 -8.20 -1.01 -6.24
N VAL A 189 -7.67 -1.87 -7.12
CA VAL A 189 -8.21 -2.05 -8.49
C VAL A 189 -9.62 -2.63 -8.44
N LEU A 190 -9.87 -3.62 -7.58
CA LEU A 190 -11.20 -4.20 -7.39
C LEU A 190 -12.21 -3.16 -6.93
N GLU A 191 -11.81 -2.27 -6.02
CA GLU A 191 -12.67 -1.17 -5.57
C GLU A 191 -12.96 -0.18 -6.70
N GLN A 192 -11.96 0.18 -7.52
CA GLN A 192 -12.18 1.05 -8.69
C GLN A 192 -13.18 0.44 -9.68
N LEU A 193 -13.06 -0.86 -9.97
CA LEU A 193 -14.04 -1.56 -10.81
C LEU A 193 -15.45 -1.53 -10.20
N ALA A 194 -15.57 -1.72 -8.88
CA ALA A 194 -16.86 -1.65 -8.19
C ALA A 194 -17.47 -0.23 -8.23
N LEU A 195 -16.65 0.81 -8.08
CA LEU A 195 -17.06 2.21 -8.20
C LEU A 195 -17.58 2.53 -9.60
N GLU A 196 -16.83 2.18 -10.64
CA GLU A 196 -17.20 2.43 -12.04
C GLU A 196 -18.48 1.70 -12.45
N ARG A 197 -18.74 0.51 -11.90
CA ARG A 197 -19.98 -0.24 -12.16
C ARG A 197 -21.22 0.43 -11.57
N ARG A 198 -21.08 1.06 -10.41
CA ARG A 198 -22.18 1.80 -9.76
C ARG A 198 -22.42 3.16 -10.41
N ALA A 199 -21.39 3.71 -11.06
CA ALA A 199 -21.51 4.98 -11.75
C ALA A 199 -22.54 4.86 -12.88
N PRO A 200 -23.54 5.75 -12.96
CA PRO A 200 -24.58 5.70 -13.98
C PRO A 200 -23.96 5.85 -15.38
N ASP A 201 -24.37 5.01 -16.33
CA ASP A 201 -23.83 5.03 -17.70
C ASP A 201 -24.19 6.33 -18.44
N LEU A 202 -25.42 6.83 -18.29
CA LEU A 202 -25.91 8.09 -18.85
C LEU A 202 -27.14 8.61 -18.09
N THR A 203 -27.31 9.93 -18.05
CA THR A 203 -28.64 10.57 -18.03
C THR A 203 -28.71 11.51 -19.22
N HIS A 204 -29.76 11.40 -20.04
CA HIS A 204 -30.08 12.23 -21.22
C HIS A 204 -29.45 13.64 -21.18
N GLY A 205 -28.38 13.85 -21.96
CA GLY A 205 -27.75 15.17 -22.16
C GLY A 205 -26.54 15.51 -21.28
N ARG A 206 -26.04 14.62 -20.40
CA ARG A 206 -24.79 14.83 -19.63
C ARG A 206 -23.64 13.95 -20.14
N ARG A 207 -22.41 14.48 -20.05
CA ARG A 207 -21.16 13.80 -20.41
C ARG A 207 -21.02 12.52 -19.55
N ALA A 208 -20.75 11.38 -20.19
CA ALA A 208 -20.56 10.11 -19.50
C ALA A 208 -19.41 10.19 -18.49
N VAL A 209 -19.56 9.53 -17.33
CA VAL A 209 -18.48 9.37 -16.36
C VAL A 209 -17.44 8.41 -16.98
N PRO A 210 -16.16 8.80 -17.12
CA PRO A 210 -15.13 7.90 -17.61
C PRO A 210 -15.03 6.64 -16.73
N LYS A 211 -14.87 5.46 -17.36
CA LYS A 211 -14.71 4.16 -16.70
C LYS A 211 -13.42 3.47 -17.16
N PRO A 212 -12.24 4.07 -16.90
CA PRO A 212 -10.97 3.59 -17.41
C PRO A 212 -10.65 2.15 -17.00
N PHE A 213 -10.92 1.73 -15.76
CA PHE A 213 -10.60 0.38 -15.31
C PHE A 213 -11.48 -0.67 -15.97
N SER A 214 -12.76 -0.40 -16.13
CA SER A 214 -13.72 -1.29 -16.81
C SER A 214 -13.39 -1.43 -18.29
N ALA A 215 -13.04 -0.32 -18.95
CA ALA A 215 -12.60 -0.32 -20.34
C ALA A 215 -11.29 -1.11 -20.51
N LEU A 216 -10.32 -0.89 -19.61
CA LEU A 216 -9.05 -1.59 -19.59
C LEU A 216 -9.24 -3.09 -19.35
N ALA A 217 -10.05 -3.48 -18.36
CA ALA A 217 -10.38 -4.88 -18.08
C ALA A 217 -11.03 -5.59 -19.29
N HIS A 218 -11.93 -4.89 -19.98
CA HIS A 218 -12.57 -5.40 -21.18
C HIS A 218 -11.58 -5.59 -22.35
N HIS A 219 -10.68 -4.63 -22.59
CA HIS A 219 -9.67 -4.75 -23.64
C HIS A 219 -8.60 -5.79 -23.30
N TRP A 220 -8.12 -5.80 -22.06
CA TRP A 220 -7.05 -6.69 -21.60
C TRP A 220 -7.47 -8.15 -21.62
N SER A 221 -8.72 -8.46 -21.23
CA SER A 221 -9.28 -9.81 -21.33
C SER A 221 -9.36 -10.28 -22.78
N LYS A 222 -9.72 -9.42 -23.73
CA LYS A 222 -9.80 -9.78 -25.16
C LYS A 222 -8.43 -10.00 -25.81
N VAL A 223 -7.43 -9.20 -25.46
CA VAL A 223 -6.14 -9.19 -26.17
C VAL A 223 -5.15 -10.21 -25.61
N LEU A 224 -5.06 -10.34 -24.29
CA LEU A 224 -4.00 -11.13 -23.67
C LEU A 224 -4.51 -12.46 -23.11
N PHE A 225 -5.77 -12.54 -22.65
CA PHE A 225 -6.26 -13.72 -21.91
C PHE A 225 -7.77 -13.94 -22.06
N PRO A 226 -8.23 -14.57 -23.16
CA PRO A 226 -9.66 -14.71 -23.46
C PRO A 226 -10.42 -15.70 -22.56
N SER A 227 -9.73 -16.51 -21.74
CA SER A 227 -10.35 -17.41 -20.75
C SER A 227 -10.10 -16.94 -19.32
N THR A 228 -11.11 -17.13 -18.47
CA THR A 228 -11.00 -16.93 -17.02
C THR A 228 -10.78 -18.23 -16.26
N ASP A 229 -10.85 -19.38 -16.93
CA ASP A 229 -10.76 -20.73 -16.32
C ASP A 229 -11.66 -20.89 -15.08
N GLY A 230 -12.85 -20.28 -15.12
CA GLY A 230 -13.83 -20.30 -14.03
C GLY A 230 -13.56 -19.33 -12.88
N GLN A 231 -12.55 -18.47 -12.98
CA GLN A 231 -12.24 -17.43 -12.00
C GLN A 231 -13.11 -16.20 -12.20
N ASP A 232 -13.30 -15.42 -11.12
CA ASP A 232 -13.92 -14.10 -11.17
C ASP A 232 -13.10 -13.18 -12.11
N PRO A 233 -13.68 -12.67 -13.22
CA PRO A 233 -12.97 -11.86 -14.19
C PRO A 233 -12.30 -10.61 -13.59
N ASP A 234 -12.94 -9.99 -12.59
CA ASP A 234 -12.43 -8.76 -11.97
C ASP A 234 -11.21 -9.06 -11.11
N HIS A 235 -11.30 -10.08 -10.27
CA HIS A 235 -10.18 -10.54 -9.47
C HIS A 235 -9.00 -10.95 -10.34
N LEU A 236 -9.25 -11.68 -11.43
CA LEU A 236 -8.23 -12.09 -12.38
C LEU A 236 -7.58 -10.87 -13.07
N PHE A 237 -8.37 -9.88 -13.46
CA PHE A 237 -7.85 -8.64 -14.03
C PHE A 237 -7.02 -7.87 -13.01
N ALA A 238 -7.52 -7.67 -11.79
CA ALA A 238 -6.85 -6.93 -10.73
C ALA A 238 -5.51 -7.59 -10.31
N ASP A 239 -5.49 -8.92 -10.21
CA ASP A 239 -4.26 -9.70 -9.98
C ASP A 239 -3.23 -9.42 -11.08
N ARG A 240 -3.64 -9.53 -12.34
CA ARG A 240 -2.75 -9.36 -13.50
C ARG A 240 -2.29 -7.92 -13.67
N TYR A 241 -3.18 -6.95 -13.48
CA TYR A 241 -2.88 -5.52 -13.48
C TYR A 241 -1.71 -5.23 -12.54
N THR A 242 -1.88 -5.66 -11.29
CA THR A 242 -0.91 -5.43 -10.22
C THR A 242 0.42 -6.12 -10.49
N GLN A 243 0.40 -7.40 -10.85
CA GLN A 243 1.63 -8.15 -11.15
C GLN A 243 2.37 -7.52 -12.33
N THR A 244 1.66 -7.12 -13.38
CA THR A 244 2.27 -6.50 -14.56
C THR A 244 2.94 -5.17 -14.19
N ILE A 245 2.29 -4.30 -13.42
CA ILE A 245 2.91 -3.06 -12.94
C ILE A 245 4.14 -3.35 -12.09
N ALA A 246 4.05 -4.25 -11.11
CA ALA A 246 5.15 -4.56 -10.21
C ALA A 246 6.37 -5.10 -10.97
N PHE A 247 6.17 -6.03 -11.89
CA PHE A 247 7.27 -6.62 -12.68
C PHE A 247 7.80 -5.68 -13.76
N ALA A 248 6.97 -4.80 -14.35
CA ALA A 248 7.46 -3.78 -15.27
C ALA A 248 8.34 -2.75 -14.55
N LEU A 249 7.91 -2.27 -13.37
CA LEU A 249 8.72 -1.37 -12.54
C LEU A 249 10.00 -2.04 -12.05
N LEU A 250 9.93 -3.30 -11.63
CA LEU A 250 11.11 -4.06 -11.22
C LEU A 250 12.09 -4.26 -12.37
N LEU A 251 11.59 -4.56 -13.58
CA LEU A 251 12.43 -4.70 -14.77
C LEU A 251 13.09 -3.37 -15.14
N ALA A 252 12.34 -2.27 -15.12
CA ALA A 252 12.90 -0.93 -15.27
C ALA A 252 14.03 -0.68 -14.24
N ARG A 253 13.82 -1.06 -12.97
CA ARG A 253 14.87 -0.94 -11.95
C ARG A 253 16.10 -1.82 -12.22
N ILE A 254 15.90 -3.04 -12.72
CA ILE A 254 16.98 -3.97 -13.13
C ILE A 254 17.82 -3.38 -14.27
N GLU A 255 17.17 -2.65 -15.17
CA GLU A 255 17.80 -1.96 -16.31
C GLU A 255 18.34 -0.57 -15.96
N ASN A 256 18.36 -0.22 -14.66
CA ASN A 256 18.81 1.06 -14.14
C ASN A 256 18.01 2.27 -14.65
N VAL A 257 16.75 2.07 -15.05
CA VAL A 257 15.80 3.15 -15.27
C VAL A 257 15.38 3.72 -13.91
N PRO A 258 15.64 5.02 -13.63
CA PRO A 258 15.21 5.63 -12.37
C PRO A 258 13.68 5.69 -12.28
N LEU A 259 13.12 5.35 -11.11
CA LEU A 259 11.66 5.34 -10.93
C LEU A 259 11.15 6.54 -10.12
N ALA A 260 11.92 6.97 -9.13
CA ALA A 260 11.45 7.95 -8.17
C ALA A 260 11.18 9.34 -8.79
N ASN A 261 10.01 9.92 -8.50
CA ASN A 261 9.54 11.21 -9.01
C ASN A 261 9.46 11.28 -10.55
N ARG A 262 9.30 10.13 -11.23
CA ARG A 262 9.13 10.06 -12.69
C ARG A 262 7.68 9.78 -13.05
N ASP A 263 7.27 10.26 -14.21
CA ASP A 263 5.99 9.89 -14.80
C ASP A 263 6.06 8.46 -15.38
N PHE A 264 4.98 7.68 -15.25
CA PHE A 264 4.96 6.30 -15.73
C PHE A 264 5.11 6.21 -17.25
N VAL A 265 4.68 7.21 -18.02
CA VAL A 265 4.86 7.25 -19.47
C VAL A 265 6.33 7.32 -19.83
N ASP A 266 7.11 8.11 -19.11
CA ASP A 266 8.56 8.21 -19.33
C ASP A 266 9.27 6.90 -18.98
N VAL A 267 8.96 6.33 -17.81
CA VAL A 267 9.52 5.04 -17.38
C VAL A 267 9.18 3.94 -18.39
N ALA A 268 7.93 3.90 -18.86
CA ALA A 268 7.47 2.96 -19.87
C ALA A 268 8.19 3.15 -21.22
N HIS A 269 8.44 4.41 -21.62
CA HIS A 269 9.15 4.72 -22.85
C HIS A 269 10.61 4.25 -22.81
N GLU A 270 11.33 4.49 -21.70
CA GLU A 270 12.69 4.00 -21.50
C GLU A 270 12.75 2.48 -21.45
N LEU A 271 11.87 1.84 -20.66
CA LEU A 271 11.78 0.38 -20.54
C LEU A 271 11.50 -0.30 -21.90
N LYS A 272 10.74 0.36 -22.78
CA LYS A 272 10.39 -0.17 -24.10
C LYS A 272 11.62 -0.34 -25.01
N ALA A 273 12.73 0.35 -24.76
CA ALA A 273 13.94 0.25 -25.57
C ALA A 273 14.50 -1.18 -25.58
N GLU A 274 14.52 -1.83 -24.41
CA GLU A 274 15.03 -3.20 -24.24
C GLU A 274 13.87 -4.21 -24.05
N ASN A 275 12.75 -3.81 -23.45
CA ASN A 275 11.59 -4.67 -23.15
C ASN A 275 10.28 -4.11 -23.72
N THR A 276 10.12 -4.23 -25.04
CA THR A 276 8.96 -3.68 -25.77
C THR A 276 7.60 -4.06 -25.18
N VAL A 277 7.41 -5.32 -24.78
CA VAL A 277 6.15 -5.82 -24.20
C VAL A 277 5.87 -5.21 -22.84
N MET A 278 6.85 -5.24 -21.93
CA MET A 278 6.67 -4.72 -20.55
C MET A 278 6.55 -3.20 -20.52
N GLY A 279 7.34 -2.48 -21.34
CA GLY A 279 7.19 -1.04 -21.51
C GLY A 279 5.80 -0.67 -22.06
N ARG A 280 5.30 -1.38 -23.08
CA ARG A 280 3.95 -1.15 -23.61
C ARG A 280 2.86 -1.48 -22.59
N ALA A 281 3.03 -2.57 -21.85
CA ALA A 281 2.09 -2.97 -20.81
C ALA A 281 2.01 -1.93 -19.69
N LEU A 282 3.15 -1.46 -19.19
CA LEU A 282 3.21 -0.40 -18.18
C LEU A 282 2.48 0.85 -18.68
N GLN A 283 2.80 1.33 -19.89
CA GLN A 283 2.14 2.49 -20.50
C GLN A 283 0.62 2.32 -20.53
N LEU A 284 0.12 1.21 -21.05
CA LEU A 284 -1.32 0.96 -21.20
C LEU A 284 -2.05 0.90 -19.84
N LEU A 285 -1.40 0.32 -18.82
CA LEU A 285 -1.98 0.17 -17.48
C LEU A 285 -1.99 1.48 -16.69
N THR A 286 -1.16 2.45 -17.06
CA THR A 286 -1.00 3.72 -16.32
C THR A 286 -1.42 4.96 -17.11
N GLU A 287 -1.62 4.91 -18.43
CA GLU A 287 -1.94 6.11 -19.23
C GLU A 287 -3.32 6.71 -18.92
N THR A 288 -4.24 5.91 -18.38
CA THR A 288 -5.63 6.31 -18.08
C THR A 288 -5.94 6.43 -16.60
N VAL A 289 -4.97 6.16 -15.72
CA VAL A 289 -5.18 6.31 -14.27
C VAL A 289 -5.08 7.78 -13.90
N ASP A 290 -5.96 8.23 -13.00
CA ASP A 290 -5.89 9.59 -12.48
C ASP A 290 -4.75 9.75 -11.46
N ALA A 291 -4.50 11.00 -11.07
CA ALA A 291 -3.45 11.32 -10.10
C ALA A 291 -3.72 10.71 -8.71
N GLU A 292 -4.98 10.42 -8.36
CA GLU A 292 -5.31 9.78 -7.08
C GLU A 292 -4.89 8.31 -7.07
N PHE A 293 -5.24 7.56 -8.11
CA PHE A 293 -4.82 6.18 -8.23
C PHE A 293 -3.31 6.05 -8.46
N ALA A 294 -2.69 6.96 -9.22
CA ALA A 294 -1.24 6.99 -9.38
C ALA A 294 -0.52 7.06 -8.01
N ARG A 295 -1.00 7.87 -7.07
CA ARG A 295 -0.47 7.94 -5.69
C ARG A 295 -0.55 6.59 -4.95
N ARG A 296 -1.53 5.74 -5.27
CA ARG A 296 -1.66 4.40 -4.66
C ARG A 296 -0.55 3.47 -5.12
N ILE A 297 0.05 3.71 -6.29
CA ILE A 297 1.19 2.97 -6.84
C ILE A 297 2.52 3.50 -6.26
N ASP A 298 2.59 4.74 -5.79
CA ASP A 298 3.84 5.39 -5.32
C ASP A 298 4.58 4.61 -4.23
N THR A 299 3.86 3.94 -3.31
CA THR A 299 4.52 3.14 -2.26
C THR A 299 5.24 1.94 -2.87
N LEU A 300 4.64 1.30 -3.89
CA LEU A 300 5.28 0.22 -4.64
C LEU A 300 6.50 0.73 -5.43
N VAL A 301 6.36 1.89 -6.09
CA VAL A 301 7.48 2.55 -6.78
C VAL A 301 8.65 2.79 -5.84
N GLN A 302 8.40 3.39 -4.67
CA GLN A 302 9.46 3.68 -3.69
C GLN A 302 10.17 2.41 -3.19
N VAL A 303 9.41 1.35 -2.91
CA VAL A 303 9.99 0.07 -2.47
C VAL A 303 10.82 -0.58 -3.57
N ILE A 304 10.34 -0.56 -4.82
CA ILE A 304 11.10 -1.08 -5.96
C ILE A 304 12.34 -0.23 -6.24
N ASP A 305 12.26 1.10 -6.12
CA ASP A 305 13.39 2.00 -6.34
C ASP A 305 14.57 1.70 -5.38
N ALA A 306 14.26 1.29 -4.16
CA ALA A 306 15.23 0.87 -3.14
C ALA A 306 15.88 -0.51 -3.39
N VAL A 307 15.51 -1.20 -4.47
CA VAL A 307 16.13 -2.47 -4.86
C VAL A 307 17.52 -2.23 -5.42
N ASP A 308 18.49 -2.94 -4.86
CA ASP A 308 19.84 -3.01 -5.37
C ASP A 308 20.05 -4.34 -6.11
N TRP A 309 19.76 -4.30 -7.41
CA TRP A 309 19.83 -5.51 -8.22
C TRP A 309 21.26 -6.03 -8.38
N GLU A 310 22.26 -5.14 -8.39
CA GLU A 310 23.67 -5.54 -8.47
C GLU A 310 24.08 -6.33 -7.24
N ALA A 311 23.69 -5.89 -6.04
CA ALA A 311 23.92 -6.61 -4.79
C ALA A 311 23.18 -7.95 -4.76
N ILE A 312 21.96 -8.02 -5.28
CA ILE A 312 21.20 -9.27 -5.42
C ILE A 312 21.96 -10.25 -6.33
N ARG A 313 22.35 -9.80 -7.54
CA ARG A 313 23.05 -10.62 -8.55
C ARG A 313 24.43 -11.06 -8.09
N ALA A 314 25.15 -10.21 -7.35
CA ALA A 314 26.46 -10.57 -6.77
C ALA A 314 26.35 -11.69 -5.72
N ARG A 315 25.23 -11.79 -5.01
CA ARG A 315 24.97 -12.87 -4.03
C ARG A 315 24.40 -14.12 -4.68
N ASN A 316 23.54 -13.96 -5.69
CA ASN A 316 22.91 -15.03 -6.43
C ASN A 316 22.84 -14.66 -7.92
N PRO A 317 23.78 -15.14 -8.76
CA PRO A 317 23.79 -14.84 -10.19
C PRO A 317 22.49 -15.23 -10.91
N ASP A 318 21.82 -16.27 -10.42
CA ASP A 318 20.58 -16.82 -10.96
C ASP A 318 19.34 -16.28 -10.22
N ALA A 319 19.44 -15.14 -9.52
CA ALA A 319 18.34 -14.56 -8.73
C ALA A 319 17.05 -14.34 -9.54
N HIS A 320 17.16 -14.00 -10.82
CA HIS A 320 16.02 -13.79 -11.72
C HIS A 320 15.20 -15.07 -11.94
N VAL A 321 15.82 -16.24 -11.82
CA VAL A 321 15.25 -17.53 -12.15
C VAL A 321 14.14 -17.95 -11.18
N HIS A 322 14.35 -17.71 -9.89
CA HIS A 322 13.39 -18.08 -8.83
C HIS A 322 12.44 -16.94 -8.46
N LEU A 323 12.74 -15.71 -8.89
CA LEU A 323 12.04 -14.50 -8.49
C LEU A 323 10.52 -14.60 -8.63
N TYR A 324 10.02 -15.11 -9.77
CA TYR A 324 8.58 -15.18 -10.01
C TYR A 324 7.90 -16.28 -9.16
N GLU A 325 8.57 -17.42 -8.96
CA GLU A 325 8.07 -18.47 -8.06
C GLU A 325 8.01 -17.98 -6.60
N ASP A 326 9.10 -17.36 -6.13
CA ASP A 326 9.22 -16.81 -4.78
C ASP A 326 8.20 -15.68 -4.56
N PHE A 327 7.99 -14.83 -5.57
CA PHE A 327 6.97 -13.79 -5.54
C PHE A 327 5.58 -14.41 -5.37
N LEU A 328 5.19 -15.36 -6.21
CA LEU A 328 3.87 -16.00 -6.09
C LEU A 328 3.73 -16.78 -4.78
N GLN A 329 4.81 -17.32 -4.21
CA GLN A 329 4.77 -17.98 -2.91
C GLN A 329 4.41 -17.03 -1.76
N GLU A 330 4.77 -15.74 -1.86
CA GLU A 330 4.42 -14.69 -0.90
C GLU A 330 3.12 -13.93 -1.26
N TYR A 331 2.84 -13.80 -2.57
CA TYR A 331 1.69 -13.09 -3.13
C TYR A 331 0.41 -13.93 -3.15
N ASP A 332 0.44 -15.15 -3.69
CA ASP A 332 -0.71 -16.04 -3.69
C ASP A 332 -0.24 -17.48 -3.96
N ARG A 333 -0.11 -18.27 -2.88
CA ARG A 333 0.34 -19.66 -2.95
C ARG A 333 -0.59 -20.55 -3.76
N ASP A 334 -1.88 -20.25 -3.76
CA ASP A 334 -2.84 -21.04 -4.51
C ASP A 334 -2.79 -20.69 -5.99
N LEU A 335 -2.60 -19.41 -6.35
CA LEU A 335 -2.30 -18.99 -7.71
C LEU A 335 -1.00 -19.63 -8.23
N ARG A 336 0.06 -19.70 -7.41
CA ARG A 336 1.31 -20.39 -7.76
C ARG A 336 1.06 -21.84 -8.15
N LYS A 337 0.30 -22.57 -7.32
CA LYS A 337 -0.05 -23.97 -7.56
C LYS A 337 -0.91 -24.13 -8.81
N ARG A 338 -1.96 -23.32 -8.96
CA ARG A 338 -2.90 -23.40 -10.10
C ARG A 338 -2.23 -23.05 -11.43
N SER A 339 -1.34 -22.06 -11.43
CA SER A 339 -0.60 -21.64 -12.63
C SER A 339 0.54 -22.58 -13.02
N GLY A 340 0.91 -23.53 -12.14
CA GLY A 340 2.04 -24.41 -12.38
C GLY A 340 3.39 -23.68 -12.37
N THR A 341 3.47 -22.53 -11.69
CA THR A 341 4.72 -21.75 -11.64
C THR A 341 5.72 -22.41 -10.69
N TYR A 342 6.61 -23.19 -11.28
CA TYR A 342 7.73 -23.86 -10.60
C TYR A 342 8.97 -23.78 -11.46
N TYR A 343 10.10 -23.46 -10.84
CA TYR A 343 11.38 -23.57 -11.50
C TYR A 343 11.75 -25.03 -11.73
N THR A 344 12.09 -25.36 -12.97
CA THR A 344 12.62 -26.68 -13.32
C THR A 344 14.12 -26.71 -13.06
N PRO A 345 14.63 -27.56 -12.13
CA PRO A 345 16.05 -27.58 -11.81
C PRO A 345 16.93 -27.86 -13.04
N PRO A 346 18.12 -27.22 -13.18
CA PRO A 346 18.97 -27.36 -14.36
C PRO A 346 19.40 -28.79 -14.65
N ARG A 347 19.52 -29.61 -13.60
CA ARG A 347 19.85 -31.03 -13.75
C ARG A 347 18.73 -31.76 -14.48
N LEU A 348 17.47 -31.54 -14.09
CA LEU A 348 16.33 -32.21 -14.70
C LEU A 348 16.16 -31.77 -16.16
N ALA A 349 16.25 -30.46 -16.44
CA ALA A 349 16.17 -29.93 -17.80
C ALA A 349 17.27 -30.51 -18.71
N ARG A 350 18.52 -30.59 -18.23
CA ARG A 350 19.63 -31.18 -18.99
C ARG A 350 19.43 -32.66 -19.29
N GLU A 351 18.90 -33.42 -18.34
CA GLU A 351 18.61 -34.85 -18.54
C GLU A 351 17.49 -35.05 -19.58
N MET A 352 16.47 -34.17 -19.57
CA MET A 352 15.40 -34.20 -20.58
C MET A 352 15.94 -33.91 -21.98
N VAL A 353 16.78 -32.89 -22.14
CA VAL A 353 17.42 -32.57 -23.44
C VAL A 353 18.30 -33.74 -23.90
N ARG A 354 19.16 -34.27 -23.03
CA ARG A 354 20.03 -35.41 -23.37
C ARG A 354 19.23 -36.64 -23.78
N PHE A 355 18.10 -36.90 -23.13
CA PHE A 355 17.22 -38.00 -23.51
C PHE A 355 16.62 -37.78 -24.90
N THR A 356 16.13 -36.56 -25.20
CA THR A 356 15.61 -36.21 -26.53
C THR A 356 16.68 -36.30 -27.62
N ASP A 357 17.92 -35.92 -27.34
CA ASP A 357 19.01 -36.03 -28.33
C ASP A 357 19.44 -37.47 -28.61
N ALA A 358 19.13 -38.41 -27.71
CA ALA A 358 19.52 -39.82 -27.81
C ALA A 358 18.46 -40.73 -28.45
N VAL A 359 17.23 -40.22 -28.66
CA VAL A 359 16.09 -40.91 -29.27
C VAL A 359 15.82 -40.30 -30.64
#